data_AF-A0A382RT60-F1
#
_entry.id   AF-A0A382RT60-F1
#
_cell.length_a   1.000
_cell.length_b   1.000
_cell.length_c   1.000
_cell.angle_alpha   90.00
_cell.angle_beta   90.00
_cell.angle_gamma   90.00
#
_symmetry.space_group_name_H-M   'P 1'
#
loop_
_entity.id
_entity.type
_entity.pdbx_description
1 polymer ?
#
loop_
_entity_poly.entity_id
_entity_poly.type
_entity_poly.pdbx_seq_one_letter_code
_entity_poly.pdbx_strand_id
1 'polypeptide(L)'
;SSSQTSDRVIELFESVGLADPDEIGNRYPHELSGGMQQRVMIAMALACDPDLLIMDEPTTGLDVTTEATILDLVASLKERVNAGILYVSHNLGVIARVADRVSVMYAGQTVEQSTVYELFDSPQHPYTAGLLSCVPKPPQEGGETTRLRRIPGFVFSSQESNDDLCLFSDRCPLANEKCMTQPPAVISSPHGSEVRCIRSHDVDSDIWGEVEQILGVPQSQSETVLMAEQLTHEYGKHQKKYVLFGPETSTPVRALNEVDFDVKKGRTLGIVGESGSGKSTLARAAVGLIEARSGTIKLHNESLANKVENRSQDERSA
;
A
#
# COMPACT_ATOMS: atom_id res chain seq x y z
N SER A 1 2.82 34.35 22.88
CA SER A 1 2.52 33.90 24.25
C SER A 1 2.12 32.43 24.21
N SER A 2 2.12 31.71 25.35
CA SER A 2 1.70 30.30 25.38
C SER A 2 0.28 30.07 24.85
N SER A 3 -0.63 31.06 24.98
CA SER A 3 -1.98 30.95 24.43
C SER A 3 -1.99 31.02 22.90
N GLN A 4 -1.24 31.97 22.30
CA GLN A 4 -1.12 32.10 20.84
C GLN A 4 -0.55 30.85 20.18
N THR A 5 0.36 30.14 20.85
CA THR A 5 0.90 28.87 20.35
C THR A 5 -0.16 27.76 20.38
N SER A 6 -0.95 27.68 21.46
CA SER A 6 -2.03 26.70 21.57
C SER A 6 -3.11 26.92 20.51
N ASP A 7 -3.51 28.18 20.30
CA ASP A 7 -4.51 28.55 19.31
C ASP A 7 -4.03 28.17 17.89
N ARG A 8 -2.76 28.45 17.58
CA ARG A 8 -2.17 28.08 16.29
C ARG A 8 -2.09 26.57 16.06
N VAL A 9 -1.82 25.78 17.10
CA VAL A 9 -1.81 24.31 16.98
C VAL A 9 -3.21 23.79 16.64
N ILE A 10 -4.25 24.33 17.29
CA ILE A 10 -5.64 23.96 17.02
C ILE A 10 -6.00 24.28 15.57
N GLU A 11 -5.71 25.50 15.10
CA GLU A 11 -5.95 25.90 13.70
C GLU A 11 -5.26 24.95 12.69
N LEU A 12 -4.01 24.56 12.97
CA LEU A 12 -3.26 23.65 12.11
C LEU A 12 -3.90 22.25 12.09
N PHE A 13 -4.34 21.74 13.24
CA PHE A 13 -5.03 20.45 13.32
C PHE A 13 -6.39 20.46 12.63
N GLU A 14 -7.15 21.55 12.74
CA GLU A 14 -8.39 21.75 11.98
C GLU A 14 -8.12 21.76 10.47
N SER A 15 -7.05 22.43 10.03
CA SER A 15 -6.69 22.55 8.61
C SER A 15 -6.43 21.21 7.91
N VAL A 16 -5.96 20.21 8.69
CA VAL A 16 -5.70 18.83 8.25
C VAL A 16 -6.84 17.88 8.61
N GLY A 17 -7.97 18.38 9.13
CA GLY A 17 -9.19 17.60 9.40
C GLY A 17 -9.04 16.60 10.54
N LEU A 18 -8.29 16.94 11.60
CA LEU A 18 -8.28 16.17 12.84
C LEU A 18 -9.52 16.52 13.68
N ALA A 19 -10.23 15.50 14.16
CA ALA A 19 -11.34 15.68 15.10
C ALA A 19 -10.78 16.00 16.50
N ASP A 20 -11.50 16.78 17.30
CA ASP A 20 -11.12 17.15 18.67
C ASP A 20 -9.66 17.68 18.78
N PRO A 21 -9.29 18.72 18.00
CA PRO A 21 -7.92 19.21 17.87
C PRO A 21 -7.30 19.63 19.22
N ASP A 22 -8.13 20.15 20.12
CA ASP A 22 -7.82 20.54 21.49
C ASP A 22 -7.44 19.36 22.40
N GLU A 23 -7.98 18.16 22.15
CA GLU A 23 -7.58 16.95 22.87
C GLU A 23 -6.37 16.27 22.25
N ILE A 24 -6.30 16.22 20.91
CA ILE A 24 -5.26 15.48 20.19
C ILE A 24 -3.86 16.00 20.52
N GLY A 25 -3.69 17.30 20.72
CA GLY A 25 -2.41 17.90 21.10
C GLY A 25 -1.83 17.38 22.42
N ASN A 26 -2.66 16.76 23.26
CA ASN A 26 -2.25 16.20 24.55
C ASN A 26 -2.03 14.67 24.51
N ARG A 27 -2.35 14.00 23.40
CA ARG A 27 -2.20 12.54 23.25
C ARG A 27 -0.78 12.18 22.84
N TYR A 28 -0.29 11.03 23.30
CA TYR A 28 0.99 10.49 22.86
C TYR A 28 0.88 9.91 21.44
N PRO A 29 1.97 9.86 20.66
CA PRO A 29 1.95 9.31 19.30
C PRO A 29 1.33 7.91 19.21
N HIS A 30 1.62 7.02 20.17
CA HIS A 30 1.09 5.65 20.18
C HIS A 30 -0.41 5.55 20.50
N GLU A 31 -1.06 6.64 20.90
CA GLU A 31 -2.50 6.74 21.14
C GLU A 31 -3.26 7.22 19.90
N LEU A 32 -2.56 7.56 18.81
CA LEU A 32 -3.12 8.03 17.55
C LEU A 32 -3.18 6.89 16.53
N SER A 33 -4.23 6.87 15.68
CA SER A 33 -4.26 5.99 14.52
C SER A 33 -3.18 6.39 13.50
N GLY A 34 -2.75 5.48 12.62
CA GLY A 34 -1.75 5.80 11.59
C GLY A 34 -2.14 7.00 10.73
N GLY A 35 -3.44 7.12 10.37
CA GLY A 35 -3.94 8.28 9.65
C GLY A 35 -3.90 9.58 10.46
N MET A 36 -4.19 9.52 11.76
CA MET A 36 -4.08 10.68 12.65
C MET A 36 -2.63 11.12 12.80
N GLN A 37 -1.70 10.18 13.01
CA GLN A 37 -0.26 10.46 13.05
C GLN A 37 0.20 11.17 11.77
N GLN A 38 -0.25 10.68 10.61
CA GLN A 38 0.10 11.28 9.32
C GLN A 38 -0.42 12.72 9.19
N ARG A 39 -1.67 12.99 9.60
CA ARG A 39 -2.23 14.35 9.62
C ARG A 39 -1.47 15.28 10.56
N VAL A 40 -1.11 14.80 11.76
CA VAL A 40 -0.28 15.57 12.70
C VAL A 40 1.07 15.92 12.06
N MET A 41 1.72 14.97 11.38
CA MET A 41 2.98 15.23 10.67
C MET A 41 2.83 16.28 9.56
N ILE A 42 1.74 16.22 8.79
CA ILE A 42 1.43 17.23 7.77
C ILE A 42 1.20 18.61 8.42
N ALA A 43 0.42 18.68 9.50
CA ALA A 43 0.18 19.92 10.24
C ALA A 43 1.49 20.53 10.77
N MET A 44 2.39 19.69 11.31
CA MET A 44 3.72 20.11 11.74
C MET A 44 4.55 20.69 10.59
N ALA A 45 4.49 20.07 9.40
CA ALA A 45 5.19 20.58 8.22
C ALA A 45 4.62 21.93 7.72
N LEU A 46 3.31 22.14 7.87
CA LEU A 46 2.63 23.39 7.50
C LEU A 46 2.81 24.51 8.54
N ALA A 47 3.30 24.21 9.74
CA ALA A 47 3.36 25.17 10.84
C ALA A 47 4.18 26.43 10.54
N CYS A 48 5.14 26.33 9.61
CA CYS A 48 6.03 27.43 9.21
C CYS A 48 5.66 28.07 7.87
N ASP A 49 4.43 27.85 7.36
CA ASP A 49 3.94 28.37 6.07
C ASP A 49 4.96 28.16 4.92
N PRO A 50 5.33 26.90 4.60
CA PRO A 50 6.44 26.61 3.70
C PRO A 50 6.12 26.93 2.22
N ASP A 51 7.11 27.41 1.48
CA ASP A 51 7.03 27.53 0.00
C ASP A 51 7.19 26.17 -0.71
N LEU A 52 7.73 25.15 -0.03
CA LEU A 52 7.97 23.80 -0.54
C LEU A 52 7.68 22.75 0.53
N LEU A 53 6.85 21.77 0.19
CA LEU A 53 6.52 20.61 1.01
C LEU A 53 7.07 19.34 0.35
N ILE A 54 7.94 18.62 1.06
CA ILE A 54 8.49 17.33 0.60
C ILE A 54 7.80 16.22 1.38
N MET A 55 7.18 15.29 0.65
CA MET A 55 6.43 14.17 1.21
C MET A 55 7.05 12.86 0.74
N ASP A 56 7.78 12.20 1.63
CA ASP A 56 8.43 10.91 1.36
C ASP A 56 7.54 9.75 1.81
N GLU A 57 6.95 9.05 0.85
CA GLU A 57 5.99 7.94 1.06
C GLU A 57 4.94 8.19 2.16
N PRO A 58 4.15 9.28 2.08
CA PRO A 58 3.29 9.72 3.18
C PRO A 58 2.09 8.79 3.44
N THR A 59 1.87 7.77 2.62
CA THR A 59 0.77 6.81 2.78
C THR A 59 1.24 5.41 3.19
N THR A 60 2.54 5.21 3.37
CA THR A 60 3.09 3.90 3.73
C THR A 60 2.57 3.46 5.11
N GLY A 61 2.09 2.22 5.18
CA GLY A 61 1.56 1.63 6.43
C GLY A 61 0.10 1.99 6.75
N LEU A 62 -0.60 2.72 5.86
CA LEU A 62 -2.02 3.02 6.01
C LEU A 62 -2.89 1.95 5.33
N ASP A 63 -4.09 1.73 5.84
CA ASP A 63 -5.11 0.96 5.11
C ASP A 63 -5.68 1.79 3.95
N VAL A 64 -6.32 1.10 2.99
CA VAL A 64 -6.81 1.72 1.74
C VAL A 64 -7.80 2.87 1.93
N THR A 65 -8.58 2.87 3.02
CA THR A 65 -9.55 3.95 3.30
C THR A 65 -8.87 5.16 3.90
N THR A 66 -7.96 4.92 4.84
CA THR A 66 -7.15 5.97 5.46
C THR A 66 -6.21 6.60 4.43
N GLU A 67 -5.58 5.80 3.57
CA GLU A 67 -4.77 6.27 2.43
C GLU A 67 -5.57 7.23 1.56
N ALA A 68 -6.77 6.84 1.10
CA ALA A 68 -7.61 7.69 0.27
C ALA A 68 -7.87 9.06 0.93
N THR A 69 -8.12 9.06 2.23
CA THR A 69 -8.39 10.32 2.94
C THR A 69 -7.15 11.20 3.08
N ILE A 70 -5.95 10.63 3.18
CA ILE A 70 -4.69 11.39 3.14
C ILE A 70 -4.44 11.95 1.75
N LEU A 71 -4.73 11.19 0.68
CA LEU A 71 -4.60 11.68 -0.69
C LEU A 71 -5.55 12.85 -0.98
N ASP A 72 -6.79 12.78 -0.49
CA ASP A 72 -7.76 13.89 -0.59
C ASP A 72 -7.27 15.13 0.18
N LEU A 73 -6.66 14.93 1.36
CA LEU A 73 -6.02 16.02 2.09
C LEU A 73 -4.90 16.66 1.26
N VAL A 74 -3.99 15.88 0.70
CA VAL A 74 -2.88 16.39 -0.13
C VAL A 74 -3.42 17.15 -1.35
N ALA A 75 -4.43 16.61 -2.04
CA ALA A 75 -5.07 17.27 -3.17
C ALA A 75 -5.72 18.60 -2.76
N SER A 76 -6.39 18.65 -1.60
CA SER A 76 -6.97 19.90 -1.08
C SER A 76 -5.91 20.91 -0.62
N LEU A 77 -4.74 20.45 -0.17
CA LEU A 77 -3.64 21.33 0.22
C LEU A 77 -3.07 22.03 -1.01
N LYS A 78 -2.88 21.31 -2.12
CA LYS A 78 -2.45 21.91 -3.40
C LYS A 78 -3.28 23.12 -3.82
N GLU A 79 -4.59 23.13 -3.55
CA GLU A 79 -5.46 24.26 -3.86
C GLU A 79 -5.43 25.39 -2.81
N ARG A 80 -5.18 25.04 -1.54
CA ARG A 80 -5.32 25.95 -0.39
C ARG A 80 -4.01 26.60 0.05
N VAL A 81 -2.88 25.94 -0.17
CA VAL A 81 -1.55 26.45 0.21
C VAL A 81 -0.77 26.87 -1.03
N ASN A 82 -0.09 28.02 -0.94
CA ASN A 82 0.80 28.53 -1.98
C ASN A 82 2.18 27.86 -1.90
N ALA A 83 2.20 26.53 -1.81
CA ALA A 83 3.41 25.73 -1.66
C ALA A 83 3.58 24.79 -2.86
N GLY A 84 4.82 24.64 -3.34
CA GLY A 84 5.17 23.52 -4.21
C GLY A 84 5.15 22.21 -3.43
N ILE A 85 4.70 21.11 -4.04
CA ILE A 85 4.68 19.79 -3.39
C ILE A 85 5.57 18.83 -4.18
N LEU A 86 6.59 18.27 -3.52
CA LEU A 86 7.37 17.14 -4.02
C LEU A 86 6.87 15.87 -3.33
N TYR A 87 6.12 15.05 -4.06
CA TYR A 87 5.54 13.80 -3.56
C TYR A 87 6.34 12.60 -4.07
N VAL A 88 6.96 11.85 -3.17
CA VAL A 88 7.76 10.65 -3.48
C VAL A 88 6.93 9.42 -3.17
N SER A 89 6.80 8.53 -4.16
CA SER A 89 6.12 7.23 -4.00
C SER A 89 6.59 6.24 -5.04
N HIS A 90 6.57 4.96 -4.68
CA HIS A 90 6.74 3.85 -5.60
C HIS A 90 5.41 3.39 -6.24
N ASN A 91 4.27 3.99 -5.87
CA ASN A 91 2.96 3.63 -6.39
C ASN A 91 2.49 4.64 -7.46
N LEU A 92 2.60 4.26 -8.73
CA LEU A 92 2.15 5.08 -9.86
C LEU A 92 0.65 5.41 -9.78
N GLY A 93 -0.20 4.51 -9.25
CA GLY A 93 -1.63 4.78 -9.08
C GLY A 93 -1.92 5.92 -8.10
N VAL A 94 -1.08 6.09 -7.08
CA VAL A 94 -1.14 7.24 -6.16
C VAL A 94 -0.66 8.51 -6.85
N ILE A 95 0.49 8.45 -7.51
CA ILE A 95 1.06 9.58 -8.27
C ILE A 95 0.07 10.13 -9.29
N ALA A 96 -0.66 9.25 -9.99
CA ALA A 96 -1.70 9.61 -10.96
C ALA A 96 -2.81 10.50 -10.39
N ARG A 97 -3.04 10.45 -9.06
CA ARG A 97 -4.11 11.21 -8.40
C ARG A 97 -3.64 12.57 -7.85
N VAL A 98 -2.39 12.68 -7.41
CA VAL A 98 -1.92 13.84 -6.64
C VAL A 98 -0.97 14.76 -7.40
N ALA A 99 -0.26 14.24 -8.41
CA ALA A 99 0.77 14.99 -9.11
C ALA A 99 0.24 15.68 -10.39
N ASP A 100 0.88 16.77 -10.79
CA ASP A 100 0.70 17.37 -12.13
C ASP A 100 1.71 16.82 -13.13
N ARG A 101 2.93 16.58 -12.64
CA ARG A 101 4.09 16.10 -13.38
C ARG A 101 4.78 14.99 -12.60
N VAL A 102 5.41 14.07 -13.32
CA VAL A 102 6.10 12.91 -12.75
C VAL A 102 7.52 12.87 -13.28
N SER A 103 8.46 12.54 -12.40
CA SER A 103 9.85 12.21 -12.74
C SER A 103 10.10 10.77 -12.32
N VAL A 104 10.29 9.89 -13.30
CA VAL A 104 10.61 8.48 -13.09
C VAL A 104 12.12 8.35 -13.00
N MET A 105 12.59 7.73 -11.90
CA MET A 105 14.00 7.52 -11.66
C MET A 105 14.37 6.04 -11.79
N TYR A 106 15.56 5.77 -12.33
CA TYR A 106 16.18 4.46 -12.35
C TYR A 106 17.67 4.59 -12.04
N ALA A 107 18.18 3.78 -11.11
CA ALA A 107 19.60 3.77 -10.73
C ALA A 107 20.20 5.17 -10.49
N GLY A 108 19.45 6.06 -9.82
CA GLY A 108 19.89 7.42 -9.51
C GLY A 108 19.74 8.45 -10.65
N GLN A 109 19.22 8.06 -11.82
CA GLN A 109 18.99 8.98 -12.95
C GLN A 109 17.49 9.17 -13.21
N THR A 110 17.08 10.41 -13.50
CA THR A 110 15.79 10.65 -14.16
C THR A 110 15.84 10.07 -15.55
N VAL A 111 15.01 9.06 -15.80
CA VAL A 111 14.90 8.38 -17.09
C VAL A 111 13.77 8.94 -17.94
N GLU A 112 12.74 9.49 -17.30
CA GLU A 112 11.60 10.11 -17.97
C GLU A 112 10.95 11.13 -17.04
N GLN A 113 10.60 12.30 -17.57
CA GLN A 113 9.87 13.33 -16.86
C GLN A 113 8.79 13.89 -17.79
N SER A 114 7.54 13.90 -17.35
CA SER A 114 6.44 14.39 -18.18
C SER A 114 5.27 14.89 -17.32
N THR A 115 4.20 15.37 -17.95
CA THR A 115 2.91 15.50 -17.27
C THR A 115 2.40 14.11 -16.86
N VAL A 116 1.61 14.03 -15.78
CA VAL A 116 0.97 12.76 -15.39
C VAL A 116 0.16 12.19 -16.55
N TYR A 117 -0.58 13.01 -17.28
CA TYR A 117 -1.40 12.55 -18.39
C TYR A 117 -0.55 11.88 -19.49
N GLU A 118 0.46 12.59 -20.01
CA GLU A 118 1.31 12.08 -21.10
C GLU A 118 2.09 10.82 -20.69
N LEU A 119 2.56 10.76 -19.44
CA LEU A 119 3.32 9.60 -18.96
C LEU A 119 2.46 8.32 -18.95
N PHE A 120 1.19 8.41 -18.57
CA PHE A 120 0.29 7.27 -18.50
C PHE A 120 -0.32 6.90 -19.86
N ASP A 121 -0.52 7.90 -20.74
CA ASP A 121 -1.06 7.70 -22.09
C ASP A 121 0.01 7.16 -23.06
N SER A 122 1.20 7.76 -23.06
CA SER A 122 2.27 7.47 -24.01
C SER A 122 3.66 7.50 -23.34
N PRO A 123 3.99 6.51 -22.50
CA PRO A 123 5.31 6.44 -21.85
C PRO A 123 6.42 6.31 -22.89
N GLN A 124 7.51 7.07 -22.71
CA GLN A 124 8.60 7.15 -23.69
C GLN A 124 9.85 6.34 -23.30
N HIS A 125 9.96 5.88 -22.06
CA HIS A 125 11.07 5.04 -21.62
C HIS A 125 10.61 3.59 -21.38
N PRO A 126 11.35 2.56 -21.86
CA PRO A 126 10.95 1.16 -21.67
C PRO A 126 10.73 0.77 -20.21
N TYR A 127 11.53 1.31 -19.29
CA TYR A 127 11.32 1.13 -17.84
C TYR A 127 9.97 1.67 -17.37
N THR A 128 9.58 2.89 -17.77
CA THR A 128 8.29 3.51 -17.40
C THR A 128 7.12 2.69 -17.92
N ALA A 129 7.16 2.29 -19.20
CA ALA A 129 6.18 1.39 -19.79
C ALA A 129 6.11 0.05 -19.01
N GLY A 130 7.26 -0.44 -18.56
CA GLY A 130 7.37 -1.64 -17.73
C GLY A 130 6.66 -1.47 -16.39
N LEU A 131 6.90 -0.36 -15.69
CA LEU A 131 6.27 -0.05 -14.41
C LEU A 131 4.74 0.02 -14.54
N LEU A 132 4.24 0.75 -15.55
CA LEU A 132 2.81 0.86 -15.82
C LEU A 132 2.19 -0.50 -16.14
N SER A 133 2.91 -1.36 -16.87
CA SER A 133 2.45 -2.71 -17.19
C SER A 133 2.38 -3.66 -15.98
N CYS A 134 3.12 -3.35 -14.90
CA CYS A 134 3.13 -4.13 -13.67
C CYS A 134 1.99 -3.76 -12.71
N VAL A 135 1.24 -2.68 -12.98
CA VAL A 135 0.12 -2.25 -12.12
C VAL A 135 -1.00 -3.29 -12.18
N PRO A 136 -1.38 -3.93 -11.05
CA PRO A 136 -2.44 -4.93 -11.03
C PRO A 136 -3.79 -4.33 -11.47
N LYS A 137 -4.49 -5.02 -12.36
CA LYS A 137 -5.85 -4.67 -12.78
C LYS A 137 -6.85 -5.62 -12.13
N PRO A 138 -8.07 -5.16 -11.80
CA PRO A 138 -9.15 -6.05 -11.38
C PRO A 138 -9.39 -7.15 -12.42
N PRO A 139 -9.77 -8.36 -12.02
CA PRO A 139 -10.09 -9.43 -12.95
C PRO A 139 -11.24 -9.02 -13.88
N GLN A 140 -11.12 -9.37 -15.16
CA GLN A 140 -12.17 -9.15 -16.16
C GLN A 140 -13.24 -10.25 -16.07
N GLU A 141 -14.46 -9.96 -16.56
CA GLU A 141 -15.54 -10.95 -16.62
C GLU A 141 -15.10 -12.17 -17.43
N GLY A 142 -15.20 -13.37 -16.85
CA GLY A 142 -14.75 -14.64 -17.45
C GLY A 142 -13.77 -15.46 -16.61
N GLY A 143 -13.22 -14.88 -15.54
CA GLY A 143 -12.35 -15.61 -14.60
C GLY A 143 -10.96 -15.93 -15.16
N GLU A 144 -10.59 -15.32 -16.28
CA GLU A 144 -9.23 -15.36 -16.83
C GLU A 144 -8.31 -14.57 -15.90
N THR A 145 -7.43 -15.26 -15.19
CA THR A 145 -6.40 -14.61 -14.38
C THR A 145 -5.15 -14.47 -15.23
N THR A 146 -4.80 -13.24 -15.57
CA THR A 146 -3.55 -12.97 -16.26
C THR A 146 -2.37 -13.04 -15.30
N ARG A 147 -1.26 -13.63 -15.74
CA ARG A 147 -0.01 -13.54 -14.97
C ARG A 147 0.40 -12.07 -14.86
N LEU A 148 0.69 -11.61 -13.64
CA LEU A 148 1.20 -10.25 -13.44
C LEU A 148 2.53 -10.08 -14.18
N ARG A 149 2.64 -9.01 -14.97
CA ARG A 149 3.89 -8.62 -15.63
C ARG A 149 4.92 -8.23 -14.56
N ARG A 150 6.19 -8.48 -14.87
CA ARG A 150 7.35 -8.10 -14.03
C ARG A 150 8.48 -7.67 -14.93
N ILE A 151 9.23 -6.65 -14.51
CA ILE A 151 10.48 -6.26 -15.17
C ILE A 151 11.58 -7.24 -14.70
N PRO A 152 12.14 -8.08 -15.58
CA PRO A 152 13.12 -9.11 -15.22
C PRO A 152 14.44 -8.49 -14.73
N GLY A 153 15.26 -9.30 -14.05
CA GLY A 153 16.54 -8.89 -13.49
C GLY A 153 16.43 -8.07 -12.20
N PHE A 154 17.59 -7.68 -11.67
CA PHE A 154 17.71 -6.87 -10.46
C PHE A 154 18.30 -5.50 -10.81
N VAL A 155 18.06 -4.51 -9.96
CA VAL A 155 18.73 -3.21 -10.08
C VAL A 155 20.18 -3.39 -9.61
N PHE A 156 21.15 -2.91 -10.40
CA PHE A 156 22.55 -2.89 -9.99
C PHE A 156 22.75 -2.09 -8.70
N SER A 157 23.74 -2.43 -7.90
CA SER A 157 24.14 -1.58 -6.79
C SER A 157 24.75 -0.28 -7.35
N SER A 158 24.48 0.86 -6.72
CA SER A 158 24.99 2.18 -7.16
C SER A 158 26.53 2.30 -7.14
N GLN A 159 27.24 1.26 -6.73
CA GLN A 159 28.71 1.20 -6.67
C GLN A 159 29.33 0.62 -7.97
N GLU A 160 28.52 0.08 -8.87
CA GLU A 160 28.95 -0.57 -10.13
C GLU A 160 28.52 0.21 -11.39
N SER A 161 28.08 1.47 -11.25
CA SER A 161 27.56 2.24 -12.38
C SER A 161 28.68 2.61 -13.35
N ASN A 162 28.65 2.00 -14.53
CA ASN A 162 29.48 2.41 -15.67
C ASN A 162 28.75 3.54 -16.41
N ASP A 163 29.28 4.76 -16.36
CA ASP A 163 28.69 5.95 -16.99
C ASP A 163 28.75 5.91 -18.53
N ASP A 164 29.43 4.92 -19.11
CA ASP A 164 29.64 4.79 -20.55
C ASP A 164 28.49 4.09 -21.30
N LEU A 165 27.40 3.70 -20.62
CA LEU A 165 26.27 2.98 -21.23
C LEU A 165 24.90 3.38 -20.65
N CYS A 166 23.82 2.89 -21.26
CA CYS A 166 22.47 3.01 -20.72
C CYS A 166 22.31 2.12 -19.49
N LEU A 167 22.10 2.69 -18.30
CA LEU A 167 21.97 1.93 -17.05
C LEU A 167 20.84 0.87 -17.06
N PHE A 168 19.87 0.99 -17.97
CA PHE A 168 18.76 0.04 -18.12
C PHE A 168 18.98 -1.00 -19.23
N SER A 169 20.10 -0.99 -19.97
CA SER A 169 20.33 -1.85 -21.15
C SER A 169 20.09 -3.33 -20.87
N ASP A 170 20.51 -3.83 -19.72
CA ASP A 170 20.53 -5.26 -19.41
C ASP A 170 19.14 -5.83 -19.12
N ARG A 171 18.17 -4.94 -18.86
CA ARG A 171 16.77 -5.28 -18.57
C ARG A 171 15.83 -4.81 -19.67
N CYS A 172 16.31 -3.99 -20.59
CA CYS A 172 15.50 -3.32 -21.60
C CYS A 172 15.18 -4.25 -22.77
N PRO A 173 13.91 -4.48 -23.12
CA PRO A 173 13.53 -5.31 -24.26
C PRO A 173 13.92 -4.68 -25.61
N LEU A 174 14.15 -3.37 -25.64
CA LEU A 174 14.54 -2.62 -26.84
C LEU A 174 16.05 -2.35 -26.93
N ALA A 175 16.86 -2.91 -26.01
CA ALA A 175 18.30 -2.69 -25.98
C ALA A 175 18.97 -3.07 -27.31
N ASN A 176 19.91 -2.23 -27.74
CA ASN A 176 20.75 -2.50 -28.90
C ASN A 176 22.20 -2.15 -28.57
N GLU A 177 23.10 -2.33 -29.54
CA GLU A 177 24.53 -2.05 -29.39
C GLU A 177 24.83 -0.63 -28.91
N LYS A 178 24.05 0.38 -29.36
CA LYS A 178 24.21 1.77 -28.90
C LYS A 178 23.90 1.93 -27.41
N CYS A 179 22.91 1.20 -26.88
CA CYS A 179 22.60 1.24 -25.45
C CYS A 179 23.75 0.67 -24.59
N MET A 180 24.59 -0.20 -25.14
CA MET A 180 25.70 -0.86 -24.43
C MET A 180 27.04 -0.12 -24.59
N THR A 181 27.11 0.90 -25.44
CA THR A 181 28.36 1.58 -25.83
C THR A 181 28.35 3.08 -25.62
N GLN A 182 27.19 3.68 -25.32
CA GLN A 182 27.08 5.09 -24.98
C GLN A 182 25.90 5.37 -24.05
N PRO A 183 26.00 6.35 -23.14
CA PRO A 183 24.88 6.79 -22.33
C PRO A 183 23.85 7.54 -23.21
N PRO A 184 22.54 7.29 -23.04
CA PRO A 184 21.52 8.06 -23.74
C PRO A 184 21.56 9.53 -23.31
N ALA A 185 21.51 10.44 -24.28
CA ALA A 185 21.26 11.85 -24.02
C ALA A 185 19.80 12.08 -23.58
N VAL A 186 19.56 13.17 -22.85
CA VAL A 186 18.20 13.63 -22.56
C VAL A 186 17.61 14.27 -23.80
N ILE A 187 16.46 13.79 -24.24
CA ILE A 187 15.68 14.32 -25.35
C ILE A 187 14.49 15.07 -24.76
N SER A 188 14.37 16.36 -25.05
CA SER A 188 13.24 17.18 -24.63
C SER A 188 12.21 17.28 -25.76
N SER A 189 10.93 17.10 -25.42
CA SER A 189 9.80 17.34 -26.30
C SER A 189 9.45 18.83 -26.33
N PRO A 190 8.77 19.34 -27.39
CA PRO A 190 8.27 20.72 -27.41
C PRO A 190 7.30 21.06 -26.27
N HIS A 191 6.69 20.04 -25.65
CA HIS A 191 5.73 20.19 -24.55
C HIS A 191 6.41 20.16 -23.16
N GLY A 192 7.74 20.06 -23.11
CA GLY A 192 8.52 20.08 -21.87
C GLY A 192 8.67 18.72 -21.19
N SER A 193 8.26 17.64 -21.86
CA SER A 193 8.58 16.26 -21.46
C SER A 193 10.05 15.96 -21.78
N GLU A 194 10.71 15.16 -20.96
CA GLU A 194 12.11 14.79 -21.13
C GLU A 194 12.27 13.29 -20.99
N VAL A 195 13.08 12.66 -21.85
CA VAL A 195 13.34 11.22 -21.81
C VAL A 195 14.82 10.93 -22.07
N ARG A 196 15.41 10.04 -21.27
CA ARG A 196 16.79 9.56 -21.41
C ARG A 196 16.79 8.19 -22.11
N CYS A 197 16.42 8.15 -23.38
CA CYS A 197 16.37 6.90 -24.16
C CYS A 197 16.75 7.11 -25.62
N ILE A 198 17.59 6.22 -26.16
CA ILE A 198 17.93 6.20 -27.60
C ILE A 198 16.75 5.70 -28.45
N ARG A 199 15.87 4.89 -27.86
CA ARG A 199 14.76 4.19 -28.51
C ARG A 199 13.40 4.75 -28.09
N SER A 200 13.32 6.02 -27.68
CA SER A 200 12.09 6.60 -27.10
C SER A 200 10.88 6.53 -28.04
N HIS A 201 11.10 6.62 -29.35
CA HIS A 201 10.05 6.51 -30.37
C HIS A 201 9.53 5.08 -30.62
N ASP A 202 10.24 4.07 -30.12
CA ASP A 202 9.89 2.66 -30.29
C ASP A 202 9.19 2.07 -29.04
N VAL A 203 8.83 2.91 -28.07
CA VAL A 203 8.16 2.50 -26.84
C VAL A 203 6.65 2.52 -27.04
N ASP A 204 6.03 1.36 -26.82
CA ASP A 204 4.58 1.17 -26.79
C ASP A 204 4.17 0.27 -25.60
N SER A 205 2.87 -0.03 -25.49
CA SER A 205 2.32 -0.85 -24.40
C SER A 205 2.72 -2.34 -24.44
N ASP A 206 3.24 -2.80 -25.59
CA ASP A 206 3.40 -4.21 -25.95
C ASP A 206 4.87 -4.65 -25.97
N ILE A 207 5.82 -3.72 -25.84
CA ILE A 207 7.27 -4.01 -25.77
C ILE A 207 7.66 -5.01 -24.66
N TRP A 208 6.81 -5.17 -23.64
CA TRP A 208 6.99 -6.11 -22.54
C TRP A 208 6.31 -7.48 -22.78
N GLY A 209 5.88 -7.73 -24.01
CA GLY A 209 5.32 -9.00 -24.47
C GLY A 209 3.83 -9.17 -24.14
N GLU A 210 3.25 -10.19 -24.76
CA GLU A 210 1.87 -10.60 -24.50
C GLU A 210 1.73 -11.18 -23.09
N VAL A 211 0.55 -11.00 -22.53
CA VAL A 211 0.22 -11.49 -21.19
C VAL A 211 -0.06 -12.98 -21.28
N GLU A 212 0.79 -13.81 -20.66
CA GLU A 212 0.48 -15.23 -20.49
C GLU A 212 -0.83 -15.38 -19.70
N GLN A 213 -1.88 -15.87 -20.37
CA GLN A 213 -3.12 -16.24 -19.72
C GLN A 213 -2.90 -17.48 -18.86
N ILE A 214 -3.19 -17.37 -17.57
CA ILE A 214 -3.32 -18.54 -16.71
C ILE A 214 -4.78 -18.95 -16.81
N LEU A 215 -5.03 -20.07 -17.50
CA LEU A 215 -6.35 -20.71 -17.45
C LEU A 215 -6.68 -20.98 -15.98
N GLY A 216 -7.69 -20.29 -15.46
CA GLY A 216 -8.18 -20.50 -14.11
C GLY A 216 -8.59 -21.96 -13.95
N VAL A 217 -8.06 -22.64 -12.92
CA VAL A 217 -8.51 -24.00 -12.61
C VAL A 217 -10.03 -23.96 -12.39
N PRO A 218 -10.83 -24.85 -13.01
CA PRO A 218 -12.29 -24.88 -12.83
C PRO A 218 -12.69 -24.95 -11.35
N GLN A 219 -13.71 -24.18 -10.95
CA GLN A 219 -14.13 -24.00 -9.55
C GLN A 219 -14.77 -25.26 -8.91
N SER A 220 -15.10 -26.29 -9.68
CA SER A 220 -16.18 -27.21 -9.31
C SER A 220 -15.82 -28.39 -8.37
N GLN A 221 -14.56 -28.61 -7.97
CA GLN A 221 -14.21 -29.82 -7.18
C GLN A 221 -13.06 -29.67 -6.15
N SER A 222 -12.69 -28.46 -5.73
CA SER A 222 -11.61 -28.33 -4.72
C SER A 222 -12.15 -28.58 -3.31
N GLU A 223 -11.59 -29.60 -2.64
CA GLU A 223 -11.81 -29.92 -1.23
C GLU A 223 -11.51 -28.72 -0.31
N THR A 224 -12.32 -28.51 0.73
CA THR A 224 -12.06 -27.51 1.78
C THR A 224 -10.90 -27.97 2.66
N VAL A 225 -9.86 -27.15 2.75
CA VAL A 225 -8.68 -27.40 3.59
C VAL A 225 -8.91 -26.84 4.98
N LEU A 226 -9.28 -25.57 5.08
CA LEU A 226 -9.54 -24.91 6.37
C LEU A 226 -10.97 -24.37 6.36
N MET A 227 -11.71 -24.62 7.43
CA MET A 227 -13.04 -24.07 7.64
C MET A 227 -13.12 -23.45 9.03
N ALA A 228 -13.71 -22.28 9.11
CA ALA A 228 -14.03 -21.59 10.35
C ALA A 228 -15.52 -21.29 10.36
N GLU A 229 -16.19 -21.68 11.45
CA GLU A 229 -17.61 -21.43 11.65
C GLU A 229 -17.80 -20.66 12.97
N GLN A 230 -18.48 -19.52 12.89
CA GLN A 230 -18.91 -18.66 13.99
C GLN A 230 -17.76 -18.25 14.93
N LEU A 231 -16.58 -17.97 14.36
CA LEU A 231 -15.42 -17.57 15.16
C LEU A 231 -15.66 -16.25 15.87
N THR A 232 -15.53 -16.28 17.19
CA THR A 232 -15.71 -15.12 18.07
C THR A 232 -14.52 -14.96 19.00
N HIS A 233 -14.06 -13.73 19.19
CA HIS A 233 -12.97 -13.41 20.10
C HIS A 233 -13.12 -11.97 20.64
N GLU A 234 -12.82 -11.81 21.93
CA GLU A 234 -12.86 -10.52 22.63
C GLU A 234 -11.52 -10.29 23.35
N TYR A 235 -10.99 -9.06 23.26
CA TYR A 235 -9.84 -8.64 24.06
C TYR A 235 -10.28 -7.86 25.30
N GLY A 236 -9.52 -8.04 26.38
CA GLY A 236 -9.78 -7.39 27.66
C GLY A 236 -10.65 -8.24 28.58
N LYS A 237 -10.80 -7.77 29.81
CA LYS A 237 -11.67 -8.39 30.82
C LYS A 237 -12.69 -7.35 31.25
N HIS A 238 -13.89 -7.81 31.60
CA HIS A 238 -14.84 -6.96 32.31
C HIS A 238 -14.18 -6.53 33.63
N GLN A 239 -13.93 -5.23 33.78
CA GLN A 239 -13.46 -4.65 35.03
C GLN A 239 -14.55 -3.78 35.63
N LYS A 240 -14.80 -3.97 36.93
CA LYS A 240 -15.70 -3.13 37.74
C LYS A 240 -14.86 -2.28 38.67
N LYS A 241 -15.34 -1.06 38.97
CA LYS A 241 -14.68 -0.12 39.87
C LYS A 241 -14.39 -0.72 41.27
N TYR A 242 -15.21 -1.67 41.73
CA TYR A 242 -14.94 -2.49 42.91
C TYR A 242 -15.09 -3.99 42.57
N VAL A 243 -14.32 -4.85 43.24
CA VAL A 243 -14.21 -6.30 42.96
C VAL A 243 -15.57 -7.03 42.89
N LEU A 244 -16.60 -6.53 43.59
CA LEU A 244 -17.96 -7.11 43.56
C LEU A 244 -19.06 -6.16 43.06
N PHE A 245 -18.81 -4.86 42.85
CA PHE A 245 -19.87 -3.89 42.56
C PHE A 245 -19.33 -2.59 41.96
N GLY A 246 -20.23 -1.76 41.43
CA GLY A 246 -19.87 -0.50 40.77
C GLY A 246 -19.93 -0.57 39.25
N PRO A 247 -19.91 0.59 38.58
CA PRO A 247 -20.02 0.68 37.12
C PRO A 247 -18.84 -0.04 36.45
N GLU A 248 -19.12 -0.61 35.28
CA GLU A 248 -18.08 -1.18 34.41
C GLU A 248 -17.13 -0.07 34.00
N THR A 249 -15.84 -0.27 34.28
CA THR A 249 -14.78 0.68 33.95
C THR A 249 -14.13 0.35 32.62
N SER A 250 -14.29 -0.88 32.12
CA SER A 250 -13.80 -1.32 30.82
C SER A 250 -14.65 -2.50 30.33
N THR A 251 -15.26 -2.35 29.16
CA THR A 251 -15.92 -3.43 28.42
C THR A 251 -14.91 -4.10 27.49
N PRO A 252 -14.96 -5.44 27.31
CA PRO A 252 -14.12 -6.11 26.32
C PRO A 252 -14.39 -5.61 24.91
N VAL A 253 -13.35 -5.54 24.10
CA VAL A 253 -13.45 -5.18 22.69
C VAL A 253 -13.71 -6.45 21.88
N ARG A 254 -14.87 -6.53 21.23
CA ARG A 254 -15.20 -7.61 20.30
C ARG A 254 -14.36 -7.47 19.04
N ALA A 255 -13.37 -8.34 18.90
CA ALA A 255 -12.46 -8.32 17.77
C ALA A 255 -12.92 -9.24 16.62
N LEU A 256 -13.58 -10.35 16.94
CA LEU A 256 -14.25 -11.22 15.98
C LEU A 256 -15.67 -11.48 16.46
N ASN A 257 -16.64 -11.44 15.54
CA ASN A 257 -18.05 -11.64 15.84
C ASN A 257 -18.64 -12.58 14.78
N GLU A 258 -18.80 -13.86 15.15
CA GLU A 258 -19.45 -14.88 14.32
C GLU A 258 -18.88 -14.95 12.88
N VAL A 259 -17.55 -14.97 12.76
CA VAL A 259 -16.89 -14.96 11.45
C VAL A 259 -16.87 -16.36 10.84
N ASP A 260 -17.43 -16.50 9.64
CA ASP A 260 -17.44 -17.72 8.82
C ASP A 260 -16.51 -17.56 7.62
N PHE A 261 -15.66 -18.55 7.35
CA PHE A 261 -14.91 -18.63 6.09
C PHE A 261 -14.42 -20.04 5.79
N ASP A 262 -14.17 -20.33 4.51
CA ASP A 262 -13.50 -21.53 4.06
C ASP A 262 -12.32 -21.21 3.13
N VAL A 263 -11.29 -22.05 3.19
CA VAL A 263 -10.13 -22.01 2.29
C VAL A 263 -10.05 -23.36 1.61
N LYS A 264 -10.18 -23.37 0.29
CA LYS A 264 -10.15 -24.58 -0.53
C LYS A 264 -8.73 -24.91 -1.00
N LYS A 265 -8.48 -26.19 -1.26
CA LYS A 265 -7.18 -26.69 -1.73
C LYS A 265 -6.79 -25.99 -3.04
N GLY A 266 -5.59 -25.43 -3.08
CA GLY A 266 -5.09 -24.69 -4.24
C GLY A 266 -5.80 -23.36 -4.50
N ARG A 267 -6.55 -22.82 -3.52
CA ARG A 267 -7.21 -21.52 -3.59
C ARG A 267 -6.71 -20.59 -2.51
N THR A 268 -6.92 -19.30 -2.72
CA THR A 268 -6.54 -18.24 -1.80
C THR A 268 -7.78 -17.46 -1.40
N LEU A 269 -8.00 -17.29 -0.11
CA LEU A 269 -8.96 -16.35 0.45
C LEU A 269 -8.24 -15.05 0.77
N GLY A 270 -8.68 -13.93 0.17
CA GLY A 270 -8.19 -12.59 0.51
C GLY A 270 -9.01 -11.98 1.65
N ILE A 271 -8.36 -11.53 2.72
CA ILE A 271 -9.00 -10.83 3.83
C ILE A 271 -8.55 -9.36 3.78
N VAL A 272 -9.49 -8.44 3.59
CA VAL A 272 -9.26 -6.99 3.46
C VAL A 272 -10.18 -6.21 4.42
N GLY A 273 -9.82 -4.97 4.75
CA GLY A 273 -10.59 -4.11 5.63
C GLY A 273 -9.74 -3.04 6.31
N GLU A 274 -10.39 -2.09 6.98
CA GLU A 274 -9.77 -0.96 7.68
C GLU A 274 -8.84 -1.38 8.82
N SER A 275 -7.92 -0.50 9.24
CA SER A 275 -7.11 -0.76 10.43
C SER A 275 -8.01 -1.03 11.65
N GLY A 276 -7.69 -2.06 12.45
CA GLY A 276 -8.51 -2.46 13.60
C GLY A 276 -9.72 -3.36 13.31
N SER A 277 -10.04 -3.65 12.04
CA SER A 277 -11.20 -4.49 11.67
C SER A 277 -11.13 -5.99 12.05
N GLY A 278 -10.12 -6.42 12.81
CA GLY A 278 -9.99 -7.80 13.28
C GLY A 278 -9.21 -8.76 12.36
N LYS A 279 -8.65 -8.32 11.23
CA LYS A 279 -7.91 -9.18 10.26
C LYS A 279 -6.79 -10.00 10.90
N SER A 280 -5.89 -9.34 11.65
CA SER A 280 -4.77 -10.01 12.32
C SER A 280 -5.26 -10.91 13.47
N THR A 281 -6.36 -10.54 14.12
CA THR A 281 -6.99 -11.39 15.14
C THR A 281 -7.58 -12.65 14.53
N LEU A 282 -8.26 -12.54 13.38
CA LEU A 282 -8.81 -13.67 12.63
C LEU A 282 -7.71 -14.64 12.20
N ALA A 283 -6.63 -14.10 11.61
CA ALA A 283 -5.48 -14.92 11.21
C ALA A 283 -4.84 -15.65 12.40
N ARG A 284 -4.63 -14.96 13.53
CA ARG A 284 -4.07 -15.56 14.75
C ARG A 284 -5.01 -16.58 15.39
N ALA A 285 -6.32 -16.35 15.35
CA ALA A 285 -7.32 -17.30 15.84
C ALA A 285 -7.35 -18.57 14.97
N ALA A 286 -7.29 -18.42 13.64
CA ALA A 286 -7.26 -19.55 12.71
C ALA A 286 -6.07 -20.50 12.98
N VAL A 287 -4.87 -19.96 13.19
CA VAL A 287 -3.67 -20.76 13.53
C VAL A 287 -3.59 -21.18 15.00
N GLY A 288 -4.55 -20.78 15.85
CA GLY A 288 -4.60 -21.13 17.27
C GLY A 288 -3.58 -20.40 18.15
N LEU A 289 -2.98 -19.29 17.68
CA LEU A 289 -2.13 -18.42 18.50
C LEU A 289 -2.95 -17.60 19.49
N ILE A 290 -4.24 -17.41 19.19
CA ILE A 290 -5.21 -16.77 20.05
C ILE A 290 -6.40 -17.71 20.19
N GLU A 291 -6.85 -17.91 21.43
CA GLU A 291 -7.99 -18.77 21.71
C GLU A 291 -9.29 -18.12 21.23
N ALA A 292 -9.96 -18.76 20.28
CA ALA A 292 -11.34 -18.41 19.94
C ALA A 292 -12.25 -18.73 21.13
N ARG A 293 -13.08 -17.75 21.53
CA ARG A 293 -14.03 -17.90 22.65
C ARG A 293 -15.16 -18.87 22.30
N SER A 294 -15.57 -18.85 21.04
CA SER A 294 -16.57 -19.76 20.47
C SER A 294 -16.32 -19.93 18.97
N GLY A 295 -17.07 -20.85 18.37
CA GLY A 295 -16.88 -21.28 17.00
C GLY A 295 -16.02 -22.52 16.89
N THR A 296 -15.93 -23.07 15.69
CA THR A 296 -15.11 -24.25 15.40
C THR A 296 -14.16 -23.96 14.24
N ILE A 297 -12.98 -24.56 14.31
CA ILE A 297 -11.99 -24.54 13.24
C ILE A 297 -11.79 -25.99 12.82
N LYS A 298 -11.91 -26.27 11.52
CA LYS A 298 -11.69 -27.60 10.96
C LYS A 298 -10.58 -27.53 9.93
N LEU A 299 -9.63 -28.48 9.99
CA LEU A 299 -8.60 -28.68 8.99
C LEU A 299 -8.83 -30.06 8.36
N HIS A 300 -8.97 -30.14 7.04
CA HIS A 300 -9.31 -31.39 6.34
C HIS A 300 -10.56 -32.10 6.90
N ASN A 301 -11.59 -31.32 7.27
CA ASN A 301 -12.80 -31.77 7.98
C ASN A 301 -12.60 -32.30 9.41
N GLU A 302 -11.38 -32.27 9.95
CA GLU A 302 -11.09 -32.65 11.34
C GLU A 302 -11.10 -31.40 12.23
N SER A 303 -11.78 -31.48 13.38
CA SER A 303 -11.88 -30.35 14.30
C SER A 303 -10.53 -30.09 14.98
N LEU A 304 -10.03 -28.87 14.85
CA LEU A 304 -8.84 -28.40 15.55
C LEU A 304 -9.19 -27.84 16.93
N ALA A 305 -8.28 -28.01 17.87
CA ALA A 305 -8.35 -27.26 19.12
C ALA A 305 -8.15 -25.76 18.86
N ASN A 306 -8.91 -24.93 19.60
CA ASN A 306 -8.87 -23.46 19.45
C ASN A 306 -7.53 -22.83 19.84
N LYS A 307 -6.67 -23.56 20.56
CA LYS A 307 -5.30 -23.17 20.84
C LYS A 307 -4.31 -24.17 20.28
N VAL A 308 -3.23 -23.64 19.70
CA VAL A 308 -2.15 -24.42 19.11
C VAL A 308 -1.45 -25.35 20.11
N GLU A 309 -1.36 -24.95 21.39
CA GLU A 309 -0.76 -25.76 22.46
C GLU A 309 -1.53 -27.05 22.75
N ASN A 310 -2.81 -27.10 22.37
CA ASN A 310 -3.69 -28.26 22.51
C ASN A 310 -3.82 -29.07 21.23
N ARG A 311 -3.15 -28.65 20.14
CA ARG A 311 -3.13 -29.38 18.87
C ARG A 311 -2.06 -30.47 18.86
N SER A 312 -2.30 -31.56 18.14
CA SER A 312 -1.32 -32.63 17.92
C SER A 312 -0.09 -32.13 17.14
N GLN A 313 0.99 -32.90 17.10
CA GLN A 313 2.19 -32.51 16.35
C GLN A 313 1.91 -32.43 14.83
N ASP A 314 1.07 -33.33 14.32
CA ASP A 314 0.65 -33.34 12.91
C ASP A 314 -0.21 -32.10 12.59
N GLU A 315 -1.17 -31.76 13.46
CA GLU A 315 -2.02 -30.57 13.33
C GLU A 315 -1.28 -29.23 13.44
N ARG A 316 -0.08 -29.21 14.04
CA ARG A 316 0.76 -27.99 14.12
C ARG A 316 1.67 -27.82 12.92
N SER A 317 1.99 -28.92 12.23
CA SER A 317 2.91 -28.93 11.10
C SER A 317 2.21 -28.81 9.75
N ALA A 318 0.92 -29.17 9.70
CA ALA A 318 0.00 -28.89 8.61
C ALA A 318 -0.41 -27.41 8.56
#